data_AF-A0A151R170-F1
#
_entry.id   AF-A0A151R170-F1
#
_cell.length_a   1.000
_cell.length_b   1.000
_cell.length_c   1.000
_cell.angle_alpha   90.00
_cell.angle_beta   90.00
_cell.angle_gamma   90.00
#
_symmetry.space_group_name_H-M   'P 1'
#
loop_
_entity.id
_entity.type
_entity.pdbx_description
1 polymer ?
#
loop_
_entity_poly.entity_id
_entity_poly.type
_entity_poly.pdbx_seq_one_letter_code
_entity_poly.pdbx_strand_id
1 'polypeptide(L)'
;MDILRPFPIAKGQCKFLLVAVDYFTKWIKAEPLASITTNNVQKFLWKNIITRFGIPHAIVTNNGLQFTDQKLKKFLQELGIKHRFTSVENPQSNGQAEAANKFILSKLKKRLGTAKGAWAEELSEVLWAYRCTPQSTTQETPF
;
A
#
# COMPACT_ATOMS: atom_id res chain seq x y z
N MET A 1 2.33 -5.54 1.53
CA MET A 1 2.53 -4.34 0.70
C MET A 1 2.42 -4.77 -0.75
N ASP A 2 1.72 -3.98 -1.55
CA ASP A 2 1.39 -4.32 -2.93
C ASP A 2 1.32 -3.05 -3.80
N ILE A 3 1.38 -3.20 -5.12
CA ILE A 3 1.20 -2.11 -6.08
C ILE A 3 0.08 -2.45 -7.06
N LEU A 4 -0.95 -1.60 -7.06
CA LEU A 4 -2.08 -1.70 -7.98
C LEU A 4 -1.78 -1.01 -9.32
N ARG A 5 -2.16 -1.65 -10.43
CA ARG A 5 -1.87 -1.19 -11.80
C ARG A 5 -2.98 -1.56 -12.81
N PRO A 6 -3.09 -0.82 -13.94
CA PRO A 6 -2.93 0.62 -14.06
C PRO A 6 -4.26 1.35 -13.79
N PHE A 7 -4.19 2.47 -13.07
CA PHE A 7 -5.28 3.43 -12.96
C PHE A 7 -5.27 4.38 -14.17
N PRO A 8 -6.40 5.04 -14.50
CA PRO A 8 -6.41 6.19 -15.39
C PRO A 8 -5.39 7.24 -14.94
N ILE A 9 -4.77 7.95 -15.89
CA ILE A 9 -3.75 8.94 -15.56
C ILE A 9 -4.39 10.06 -14.74
N ALA A 10 -3.87 10.25 -13.53
CA ALA A 10 -4.21 11.37 -12.66
C ALA A 10 -3.15 12.48 -12.76
N LYS A 11 -3.41 13.59 -12.07
CA LYS A 11 -2.49 14.71 -11.90
C LYS A 11 -1.09 14.21 -11.50
N GLY A 12 -0.05 14.82 -12.08
CA GLY A 12 1.34 14.40 -11.88
C GLY A 12 1.72 13.08 -12.56
N GLN A 13 0.97 12.67 -13.60
CA GLN A 13 1.17 11.41 -14.34
C GLN A 13 1.03 10.14 -13.50
N CYS A 14 0.36 10.25 -12.34
CA CYS A 14 0.15 9.13 -11.43
C CYS A 14 -0.77 8.10 -12.08
N LYS A 15 -0.32 6.84 -12.12
CA LYS A 15 -1.06 5.71 -12.72
C LYS A 15 -0.94 4.41 -11.93
N PHE A 16 -0.19 4.44 -10.83
CA PHE A 16 0.02 3.31 -9.94
C PHE A 16 -0.31 3.71 -8.51
N LEU A 17 -0.73 2.76 -7.69
CA LEU A 17 -0.95 2.99 -6.26
C LEU A 17 -0.14 1.98 -5.44
N LEU A 18 0.81 2.48 -4.66
CA LEU A 18 1.56 1.67 -3.70
C LEU A 18 0.78 1.62 -2.38
N VAL A 19 0.50 0.42 -1.89
CA VAL A 19 -0.33 0.18 -0.69
C VAL A 19 0.43 -0.67 0.33
N ALA A 20 0.51 -0.19 1.56
CA ALA A 20 0.96 -0.95 2.72
C ALA A 20 -0.17 -0.99 3.77
N VAL A 21 -0.29 -2.13 4.42
CA VAL A 21 -1.27 -2.36 5.48
C VAL A 21 -0.51 -2.86 6.68
N ASP A 22 -0.69 -2.20 7.82
CA ASP A 22 -0.22 -2.72 9.08
C ASP A 22 -1.07 -3.94 9.47
N TYR A 23 -0.41 -5.05 9.81
CA TYR A 23 -1.09 -6.33 9.99
C TYR A 23 -1.96 -6.34 11.25
N PHE A 24 -1.56 -5.61 12.29
CA PHE A 24 -2.21 -5.60 13.60
C PHE A 24 -3.37 -4.60 13.67
N THR A 25 -3.05 -3.32 13.45
CA THR A 25 -4.01 -2.20 13.53
C THR A 25 -4.92 -2.12 12.31
N LYS A 26 -4.62 -2.88 11.25
CA LYS A 26 -5.24 -2.77 9.92
C LYS A 26 -5.04 -1.40 9.28
N TRP A 27 -4.10 -0.59 9.76
CA TRP A 27 -3.88 0.74 9.23
C TRP A 27 -3.38 0.70 7.79
N ILE A 28 -4.14 1.29 6.86
CA ILE A 28 -3.74 1.39 5.45
C ILE A 28 -2.97 2.69 5.19
N LYS A 29 -1.78 2.57 4.59
CA LYS A 29 -1.07 3.65 3.91
C LYS A 29 -1.09 3.38 2.41
N ALA A 30 -1.47 4.36 1.62
CA ALA A 30 -1.40 4.28 0.17
C ALA A 30 -0.88 5.59 -0.43
N GLU A 31 -0.06 5.50 -1.48
CA GLU A 31 0.52 6.66 -2.17
C GLU A 31 0.44 6.48 -3.69
N PRO A 32 -0.05 7.50 -4.43
CA PRO A 32 -0.07 7.48 -5.88
C PRO A 32 1.34 7.66 -6.45
N LEU A 33 1.67 6.89 -7.49
CA LEU A 33 2.98 6.91 -8.14
C LEU A 33 2.84 7.08 -9.66
N ALA A 34 3.71 7.92 -10.25
CA ALA A 34 3.86 8.04 -11.70
C ALA A 34 4.64 6.85 -12.30
N SER A 35 5.64 6.37 -11.58
CA SER A 35 6.50 5.25 -11.98
C SER A 35 6.81 4.35 -10.78
N ILE A 36 7.04 3.07 -11.07
CA ILE A 36 7.36 2.07 -10.05
C ILE A 36 8.86 1.86 -10.08
N THR A 37 9.53 2.52 -9.15
CA THR A 37 10.98 2.47 -8.99
C THR A 37 11.32 2.11 -7.56
N THR A 38 12.46 1.48 -7.36
CA THR A 38 12.99 1.14 -6.03
C THR A 38 13.12 2.39 -5.14
N ASN A 39 13.54 3.51 -5.70
CA ASN A 39 13.65 4.78 -4.98
C ASN A 39 12.28 5.27 -4.45
N ASN A 40 11.22 5.15 -5.25
CA ASN A 40 9.87 5.53 -4.81
C ASN A 40 9.38 4.62 -3.68
N VAL A 41 9.66 3.32 -3.75
CA VAL A 41 9.33 2.38 -2.66
C VAL A 41 10.10 2.71 -1.38
N GLN A 42 11.41 2.97 -1.47
CA GLN A 42 12.22 3.38 -0.31
C GLN A 42 11.72 4.67 0.32
N LYS A 43 11.44 5.70 -0.50
CA LYS A 43 10.86 6.97 -0.03
C LYS A 43 9.53 6.77 0.69
N PHE A 44 8.65 5.94 0.13
CA PHE A 44 7.38 5.59 0.75
C PHE A 44 7.57 4.90 2.10
N LEU A 45 8.44 3.88 2.17
CA LEU A 45 8.72 3.15 3.41
C LEU A 45 9.31 4.08 4.48
N TRP A 46 10.29 4.91 4.12
CA TRP A 46 10.92 5.86 5.03
C TRP A 46 9.91 6.85 5.59
N LYS A 47 9.22 7.59 4.71
CA LYS A 47 8.33 8.71 5.07
C LYS A 47 7.03 8.26 5.76
N ASN A 48 6.44 7.15 5.33
CA ASN A 48 5.10 6.79 5.74
C ASN A 48 5.05 5.66 6.77
N ILE A 49 6.12 4.88 6.89
CA ILE A 49 6.18 3.75 7.83
C ILE A 49 7.24 4.03 8.89
N ILE A 50 8.51 4.13 8.50
CA ILE A 50 9.64 4.17 9.43
C ILE A 50 9.61 5.41 10.32
N THR A 51 9.49 6.61 9.74
CA THR A 51 9.48 7.85 10.54
C THR A 51 8.20 8.08 11.34
N ARG A 52 7.13 7.30 11.09
CA ARG A 52 5.83 7.47 11.77
C ARG A 52 5.57 6.42 12.83
N PHE A 53 5.93 5.17 12.57
CA PHE A 53 5.61 4.03 13.42
C PHE A 53 6.87 3.31 13.94
N GLY A 54 8.05 3.72 13.47
CA GLY A 54 9.31 3.04 13.75
C GLY A 54 9.62 1.92 12.76
N ILE A 55 10.69 1.17 13.05
CA ILE A 55 11.19 0.11 12.17
C ILE A 55 10.32 -1.14 12.34
N PRO A 56 9.64 -1.62 11.28
CA PRO A 56 8.82 -2.82 11.36
C PRO A 56 9.69 -4.08 11.48
N HIS A 57 9.19 -5.10 12.19
CA HIS A 57 9.88 -6.40 12.27
C HIS A 57 10.05 -7.07 10.91
N ALA A 58 9.01 -6.99 10.06
CA ALA A 58 9.01 -7.58 8.75
C ALA A 58 8.14 -6.78 7.77
N ILE A 59 8.54 -6.81 6.50
CA ILE A 59 7.71 -6.33 5.39
C ILE A 59 7.40 -7.53 4.50
N VAL A 60 6.12 -7.73 4.24
CA VAL A 60 5.62 -8.77 3.35
C VAL A 60 5.22 -8.12 2.02
N THR A 61 5.79 -8.55 0.90
CA THR A 61 5.44 -8.08 -0.46
C THR A 61 5.04 -9.23 -1.35
N ASN A 62 4.30 -8.96 -2.43
CA ASN A 62 4.18 -9.96 -3.49
C ASN A 62 5.50 -10.17 -4.24
N ASN A 63 5.56 -11.24 -5.05
CA ASN A 63 6.69 -11.58 -5.92
C ASN A 63 6.88 -10.64 -7.13
N GLY A 64 6.34 -9.41 -7.07
CA GLY A 64 6.54 -8.45 -8.15
C GLY A 64 8.02 -8.08 -8.29
N LEU A 65 8.52 -8.04 -9.53
CA LEU A 65 9.91 -7.69 -9.85
C LEU A 65 10.37 -6.36 -9.25
N GLN A 66 9.44 -5.42 -9.03
CA GLN A 66 9.70 -4.16 -8.35
C GLN A 66 10.19 -4.29 -6.90
N PHE A 67 9.96 -5.45 -6.26
CA PHE A 67 10.33 -5.71 -4.88
C PHE A 67 11.55 -6.64 -4.78
N THR A 68 12.02 -7.21 -5.89
CA THR A 68 13.20 -8.10 -5.92
C THR A 68 14.52 -7.35 -6.14
N ASP A 69 14.49 -6.01 -6.19
CA ASP A 69 15.66 -5.16 -6.43
C ASP A 69 16.69 -5.25 -5.28
N GLN A 70 17.97 -5.38 -5.64
CA GLN A 70 19.07 -5.51 -4.68
C GLN A 70 19.24 -4.27 -3.78
N LYS A 71 18.97 -3.06 -4.28
CA LYS A 71 19.02 -1.82 -3.50
C LYS A 71 17.92 -1.80 -2.45
N LEU A 72 16.72 -2.28 -2.78
CA LEU A 72 15.63 -2.41 -1.79
C LEU A 72 16.03 -3.42 -0.71
N LYS A 73 16.53 -4.58 -1.12
CA LYS A 73 16.98 -5.62 -0.19
C LYS A 73 18.05 -5.12 0.76
N LYS A 74 19.07 -4.42 0.25
CA LYS A 74 20.14 -3.84 1.07
C LYS A 74 19.61 -2.81 2.08
N PHE A 75 18.74 -1.89 1.62
CA PHE A 75 18.09 -0.90 2.48
C PHE A 75 17.30 -1.54 3.64
N LEU A 76 16.54 -2.61 3.35
CA LEU A 76 15.80 -3.33 4.39
C LEU A 76 16.74 -4.06 5.36
N GLN A 77 17.82 -4.65 4.86
CA GLN A 77 18.82 -5.34 5.68
C GLN A 77 19.58 -4.39 6.61
N GLU A 78 19.96 -3.21 6.15
CA GLU A 78 20.63 -2.18 6.96
C GLU A 78 19.77 -1.72 8.13
N LEU A 79 18.45 -1.73 7.97
CA LEU A 79 17.48 -1.41 9.02
C LEU A 79 17.08 -2.64 9.87
N GLY A 80 17.62 -3.82 9.59
CA GLY A 80 17.25 -5.06 10.28
C GLY A 80 15.83 -5.56 9.97
N ILE A 81 15.20 -5.06 8.89
CA ILE A 81 13.83 -5.42 8.50
C ILE A 81 13.84 -6.75 7.75
N LYS A 82 13.05 -7.73 8.21
CA LYS A 82 12.89 -9.00 7.48
C LYS A 82 12.00 -8.81 6.27
N HIS A 83 12.56 -8.95 5.07
CA HIS A 83 11.78 -8.94 3.83
C HIS A 83 11.26 -10.34 3.50
N ARG A 84 9.94 -10.49 3.45
CA ARG A 84 9.26 -11.74 3.09
C ARG A 84 8.49 -11.55 1.80
N PHE A 85 8.56 -12.54 0.92
CA PHE A 85 7.75 -12.57 -0.29
C PHE A 85 6.57 -13.52 -0.10
N THR A 86 5.40 -13.14 -0.61
CA THR A 86 4.24 -14.04 -0.66
C THR A 86 4.40 -14.95 -1.87
N SER A 87 4.43 -16.27 -1.63
CA SER A 87 4.39 -17.26 -2.70
C SER A 87 3.10 -17.15 -3.50
N VAL A 88 3.16 -17.48 -4.80
CA VAL A 88 1.98 -17.63 -5.67
C VAL A 88 1.02 -18.69 -5.10
N GLU A 89 1.57 -19.68 -4.39
CA GLU A 89 0.84 -20.79 -3.78
C GLU A 89 0.23 -20.46 -2.42
N ASN A 90 0.59 -19.32 -1.80
CA ASN A 90 0.03 -18.87 -0.52
C ASN A 90 -0.54 -17.43 -0.60
N PRO A 91 -1.65 -17.21 -1.36
CA PRO A 91 -2.33 -15.92 -1.45
C PRO A 91 -2.74 -15.36 -0.09
N GLN A 92 -3.04 -16.23 0.88
CA GLN A 92 -3.40 -15.85 2.25
C GLN A 92 -2.35 -14.97 2.93
N SER A 93 -1.06 -15.14 2.60
CA SER A 93 0.02 -14.32 3.15
C SER A 93 -0.09 -12.84 2.73
N ASN A 94 -0.71 -12.56 1.59
CA ASN A 94 -0.98 -11.21 1.10
C ASN A 94 -2.44 -10.76 1.34
N GLY A 95 -3.27 -11.59 1.98
CA GLY A 95 -4.71 -11.37 2.05
C GLY A 95 -5.13 -10.02 2.67
N GLN A 96 -4.32 -9.48 3.59
CA GLN A 96 -4.56 -8.14 4.15
C GLN A 96 -4.37 -7.03 3.13
N ALA A 97 -3.32 -7.10 2.30
CA ALA A 97 -3.12 -6.13 1.23
C ALA A 97 -4.19 -6.28 0.15
N GLU A 98 -4.62 -7.50 -0.17
CA GLU A 98 -5.71 -7.75 -1.12
C GLU A 98 -7.06 -7.20 -0.63
N ALA A 99 -7.38 -7.39 0.65
CA ALA A 99 -8.58 -6.82 1.26
C ALA A 99 -8.57 -5.29 1.23
N ALA A 100 -7.44 -4.68 1.58
CA ALA A 100 -7.25 -3.23 1.49
C ALA A 100 -7.38 -2.72 0.05
N ASN A 101 -6.76 -3.42 -0.91
CA ASN A 101 -6.86 -3.10 -2.33
C ASN A 101 -8.31 -3.15 -2.81
N LYS A 102 -9.06 -4.20 -2.46
CA LYS A 102 -10.48 -4.36 -2.82
C LYS A 102 -11.32 -3.23 -2.23
N PHE A 103 -11.07 -2.85 -0.98
CA PHE A 103 -11.74 -1.72 -0.34
C PHE A 103 -11.46 -0.41 -1.09
N ILE A 104 -10.18 -0.07 -1.32
CA ILE A 104 -9.77 1.18 -1.98
C ILE A 104 -10.41 1.26 -3.37
N LEU A 105 -10.30 0.19 -4.17
CA LEU A 105 -10.86 0.14 -5.53
C LEU A 105 -12.39 0.30 -5.53
N SER A 106 -13.08 -0.38 -4.61
CA SER A 106 -14.54 -0.28 -4.50
C SER A 106 -15.00 1.15 -4.14
N LYS A 107 -14.32 1.79 -3.18
CA LYS A 107 -14.66 3.14 -2.73
C LYS A 107 -14.31 4.21 -3.77
N LEU A 108 -13.15 4.11 -4.41
CA LEU A 108 -12.78 5.01 -5.51
C LEU A 108 -13.76 4.88 -6.67
N LYS A 109 -14.16 3.66 -7.05
CA LYS A 109 -15.14 3.43 -8.13
C LYS A 109 -16.49 4.08 -7.82
N LYS A 110 -16.95 4.01 -6.56
CA LYS A 110 -18.21 4.63 -6.12
C LYS A 110 -18.15 6.17 -6.13
N ARG A 111 -17.03 6.76 -5.73
CA ARG A 111 -16.85 8.22 -5.66
C ARG A 111 -16.64 8.88 -7.02
N LEU A 112 -15.81 8.26 -7.86
CA LEU A 112 -15.33 8.92 -9.08
C LEU A 112 -16.34 8.89 -10.23
N GLY A 113 -17.30 7.95 -10.25
CA GLY A 113 -18.27 7.85 -11.34
C GLY A 113 -17.60 7.93 -12.73
N THR A 114 -17.89 9.01 -13.47
CA THR A 114 -17.27 9.33 -14.77
C THR A 114 -15.94 10.08 -14.68
N ALA A 115 -15.65 10.78 -13.58
CA ALA A 115 -14.44 11.59 -13.34
C ALA A 115 -13.23 10.76 -12.88
N LYS A 116 -12.89 9.70 -13.62
CA LYS A 116 -11.88 8.71 -13.19
C LYS A 116 -10.45 9.27 -13.03
N GLY A 117 -10.13 10.43 -13.59
CA GLY A 117 -8.81 11.07 -13.49
C GLY A 117 -8.52 11.73 -12.14
N ALA A 118 -9.54 11.95 -11.30
CA ALA A 118 -9.39 12.60 -9.98
C ALA A 118 -9.04 11.62 -8.84
N TRP A 119 -8.79 10.34 -9.15
CA TRP A 119 -8.64 9.29 -8.14
C TRP A 119 -7.53 9.55 -7.11
N ALA A 120 -6.45 10.21 -7.51
CA ALA A 120 -5.33 10.50 -6.63
C ALA A 120 -5.68 11.56 -5.58
N GLU A 121 -6.59 12.49 -5.91
CA GLU A 121 -7.06 13.56 -5.02
C GLU A 121 -8.08 12.98 -4.02
N GLU A 122 -8.98 12.11 -4.48
CA GLU A 122 -9.97 11.41 -3.64
C GLU A 122 -9.38 10.37 -2.68
N LEU A 123 -8.14 9.93 -2.93
CA LEU A 123 -7.52 8.85 -2.17
C LEU A 123 -7.44 9.17 -0.67
N SER A 124 -7.16 10.42 -0.31
CA SER A 124 -7.04 10.84 1.09
C SER A 124 -8.36 10.65 1.85
N GLU A 125 -9.49 11.01 1.23
CA GLU A 125 -10.82 10.84 1.83
C GLU A 125 -11.21 9.36 1.93
N VAL A 126 -10.88 8.56 0.92
CA VAL A 126 -11.11 7.10 0.94
C VAL A 126 -10.34 6.44 2.09
N LEU A 127 -9.08 6.81 2.28
CA LEU A 127 -8.25 6.28 3.36
C LEU A 127 -8.74 6.76 4.73
N TRP A 128 -9.16 8.01 4.86
CA TRP A 128 -9.73 8.54 6.10
C TRP A 128 -11.01 7.79 6.49
N ALA A 129 -11.95 7.64 5.54
CA ALA A 129 -13.19 6.90 5.79
C ALA A 129 -12.93 5.45 6.23
N TYR A 130 -11.91 4.78 5.67
CA TYR A 130 -11.50 3.45 6.12
C TYR A 130 -11.04 3.44 7.57
N ARG A 131 -10.16 4.38 7.93
CA ARG A 131 -9.55 4.46 9.27
C ARG A 131 -10.57 4.79 10.36
N CYS A 132 -11.66 5.47 10.01
CA CYS A 132 -12.77 5.74 10.92
C CYS A 132 -13.87 4.67 10.89
N THR A 133 -13.70 3.57 10.14
CA THR A 133 -14.67 2.46 10.10
C THR A 133 -14.15 1.28 10.93
N PRO A 134 -14.93 0.74 11.88
CA PRO A 134 -14.55 -0.45 12.64
C PRO A 134 -14.24 -1.63 11.72
N GLN A 135 -13.14 -2.33 11.99
CA GLN A 135 -12.77 -3.51 11.21
C GLN A 135 -13.43 -4.74 11.79
N SER A 136 -14.01 -5.60 10.95
CA SER A 136 -14.68 -6.83 11.39
C SER A 136 -13.79 -7.77 12.22
N THR A 137 -12.47 -7.71 12.02
CA THR A 137 -11.50 -8.56 12.73
C THR A 137 -11.08 -8.03 14.09
N THR A 138 -11.07 -6.72 14.30
CA THR A 138 -10.66 -6.10 15.58
C THR A 138 -11.86 -5.55 16.36
N GLN A 139 -13.01 -5.37 15.71
CA GLN A 139 -14.18 -4.61 16.19
C GLN A 139 -13.87 -3.14 16.53
N GLU A 140 -12.68 -2.66 16.18
CA GLU A 140 -12.15 -1.34 16.49
C GLU A 140 -11.81 -0.57 15.21
N THR A 141 -11.77 0.75 15.30
CA THR A 141 -11.26 1.61 14.23
C THR A 141 -9.73 1.57 14.18
N PRO A 142 -9.10 1.64 13.00
CA PRO A 142 -7.64 1.83 12.92
C PRO A 142 -7.16 3.18 13.47
N PHE A 143 -8.01 4.21 13.48
CA PHE A 143 -7.77 5.51 14.12
C PHE A 143 -8.15 5.45 15.60
#